data_AF-A0A7Y6Q0D1-F1
#
_entry.id   AF-A0A7Y6Q0D1-F1
#
_cell.length_a   1.000
_cell.length_b   1.000
_cell.length_c   1.000
_cell.angle_alpha   90.00
_cell.angle_beta   90.00
_cell.angle_gamma   90.00
#
_symmetry.space_group_name_H-M   'P 1'
#
loop_
_entity.id
_entity.type
_entity.pdbx_description
1 polymer ?
#
loop_
_entity_poly.entity_id
_entity_poly.type
_entity_poly.pdbx_seq_one_letter_code
_entity_poly.pdbx_strand_id
1 'polypeptide(L)' 'KRRWKVERLFAWISRVRRLVTRYEAKSENFLGLVQLACAQILWRQL' A
#
# COMPACT_ATOMS: atom_id res chain seq x y z
N LYS A 1 17.94 -13.74 4.40
CA LYS A 1 18.38 -12.39 4.87
C LYS A 1 17.14 -11.48 4.96
N ARG A 2 16.89 -10.84 6.11
CA ARG A 2 15.62 -10.23 6.60
C ARG A 2 14.76 -9.48 5.55
N ARG A 3 13.81 -10.15 4.89
CA ARG A 3 12.78 -9.51 4.05
C ARG A 3 11.46 -9.21 4.79
N TRP A 4 11.34 -9.66 6.03
CA TRP A 4 10.11 -9.59 6.82
C TRP A 4 9.51 -8.18 6.97
N LYS A 5 10.35 -7.12 7.02
CA LYS A 5 9.86 -5.74 7.11
C LYS A 5 9.15 -5.29 5.84
N VAL A 6 9.73 -5.64 4.70
CA VAL A 6 9.21 -5.31 3.37
C VAL A 6 7.93 -6.12 3.11
N GLU A 7 7.94 -7.41 3.42
CA GLU A 7 6.75 -8.26 3.29
C GLU A 7 5.60 -7.81 4.20
N ARG A 8 5.90 -7.33 5.40
CA ARG A 8 4.88 -6.76 6.31
C ARG A 8 4.29 -5.46 5.76
N LEU A 9 5.11 -4.59 5.17
CA LEU A 9 4.62 -3.39 4.48
C LEU A 9 3.71 -3.77 3.30
N PHE A 10 4.14 -4.70 2.45
CA PHE A 10 3.31 -5.20 1.36
C PHE A 10 2.03 -5.88 1.85
N ALA A 11 2.05 -6.61 2.97
CA ALA A 11 0.85 -7.18 3.57
C ALA A 11 -0.13 -6.10 4.06
N TRP A 12 0.37 -4.99 4.63
CA TRP A 12 -0.46 -3.85 5.01
C TRP A 12 -1.06 -3.12 3.81
N ILE A 13 -0.28 -2.96 2.74
CA ILE A 13 -0.74 -2.37 1.47
C ILE A 13 -1.78 -3.27 0.80
N SER A 14 -1.52 -4.58 0.73
CA SER A 14 -2.43 -5.58 0.13
C SER A 14 -3.74 -5.76 0.90
N ARG A 15 -3.79 -5.38 2.18
CA ARG A 15 -5.05 -5.31 2.95
C ARG A 15 -6.02 -4.28 2.38
N VAL A 16 -5.52 -3.26 1.68
CA VAL A 16 -6.33 -2.32 0.92
C VAL A 16 -6.74 -2.99 -0.39
N ARG A 17 -7.87 -3.71 -0.36
CA ARG A 17 -8.41 -4.47 -1.53
C ARG A 17 -8.49 -3.64 -2.81
N ARG A 18 -8.64 -2.31 -2.70
CA ARG A 18 -8.70 -1.37 -3.83
C ARG A 18 -7.38 -1.24 -4.61
N LEU A 19 -6.25 -1.64 -4.03
CA LEU A 19 -4.93 -1.60 -4.66
C LEU A 19 -4.59 -2.92 -5.37
N VAL A 20 -5.19 -4.03 -4.91
CA VAL A 20 -4.99 -5.38 -5.46
C VAL A 20 -5.76 -5.55 -6.77
N THR A 21 -6.99 -5.03 -6.83
CA THR A 21 -7.79 -5.10 -8.05
C THR A 21 -7.52 -3.86 -8.89
N ARG A 22 -6.68 -3.99 -9.94
CA ARG A 22 -6.47 -2.96 -10.97
C ARG A 22 -7.78 -2.72 -11.74
N TYR A 23 -8.69 -1.98 -11.15
CA TYR A 23 -9.80 -1.36 -11.87
C TYR A 23 -9.42 0.02 -12.44
N GLU A 24 -8.32 0.60 -11.96
CA GLU A 24 -7.85 1.92 -12.38
C GLU A 24 -7.00 1.80 -13.66
N ALA A 25 -7.50 2.36 -14.77
CA ALA A 25 -6.79 2.41 -16.05
C ALA A 25 -5.59 3.39 -16.03
N LYS A 26 -5.58 4.36 -15.09
CA LYS A 26 -4.51 5.35 -14.93
C LYS A 26 -3.55 4.98 -13.81
N SER A 27 -2.26 5.06 -14.12
CA SER A 27 -1.15 4.85 -13.18
C SER A 27 -1.11 5.89 -12.05
N GLU A 28 -1.62 7.10 -12.30
CA GLU A 28 -1.67 8.21 -11.32
C GLU A 28 -2.59 7.88 -10.12
N ASN A 29 -3.78 7.34 -10.38
CA ASN A 29 -4.71 6.94 -9.31
C ASN A 29 -4.14 5.78 -8.49
N PHE A 30 -3.43 4.85 -9.13
CA PHE A 30 -2.73 3.79 -8.43
C PHE A 30 -1.65 4.35 -7.49
N LEU A 31 -0.84 5.31 -7.96
CA LEU A 31 0.20 5.93 -7.16
C LEU A 31 -0.38 6.71 -5.97
N GLY A 32 -1.48 7.45 -6.17
CA GLY A 32 -2.19 8.14 -5.09
C GLY A 32 -2.72 7.19 -4.01
N LEU A 33 -3.29 6.04 -4.40
CA LEU A 33 -3.74 5.02 -3.45
C LEU A 33 -2.58 4.38 -2.67
N VAL A 34 -1.41 4.18 -3.31
CA VAL A 34 -0.20 3.70 -2.63
C VAL A 34 0.29 4.74 -1.61
N GLN A 35 0.33 6.01 -1.98
CA GLN A 35 0.75 7.09 -1.08
C GLN A 35 -0.19 7.22 0.13
N LEU A 36 -1.51 7.16 -0.09
CA LEU A 36 -2.50 7.17 0.99
C LEU A 36 -2.33 5.98 1.94
N ALA A 37 -2.08 4.78 1.42
CA ALA A 37 -1.83 3.61 2.24
C ALA A 37 -0.55 3.78 3.09
N CYS A 38 0.50 4.36 2.52
CA CYS A 38 1.76 4.64 3.23
C CYS A 38 1.56 5.70 4.34
N ALA A 39 0.82 6.77 4.05
CA ALA A 39 0.46 7.78 5.04
C ALA A 39 -0.35 7.18 6.19
N GLN A 40 -1.35 6.34 5.91
CA GLN A 40 -2.15 5.68 6.94
C GLN A 40 -1.31 4.74 7.82
N ILE A 41 -0.29 4.07 7.26
CA ILE A 41 0.65 3.26 8.03
C ILE A 41 1.48 4.14 8.96
N LEU A 42 2.03 5.24 8.44
CA LEU A 42 2.83 6.19 9.23
C LEU A 42 2.02 6.77 10.40
N TRP A 43 0.78 7.20 10.13
CA TRP A 43 -0.15 7.70 11.14
C TRP A 43 -0.55 6.67 12.21
N ARG A 44 -0.41 5.38 11.92
CA ARG A 44 -0.72 4.30 12.88
C ARG A 44 0.48 3.88 13.70
N GLN A 45 1.68 4.29 13.28
CA GLN A 45 2.94 4.01 13.96
C GLN A 45 3.45 5.20 14.79
N LEU A 46 2.94 6.40 14.52
CA LEU A 46 3.03 7.56 15.39
C LEU A 46 2.02 7.44 16.54
#